data_AF-A0A917JUI3-F1
#
_entry.id   AF-A0A917JUI3-F1
#
_cell.length_a   1.000
_cell.length_b   1.000
_cell.length_c   1.000
_cell.angle_alpha   90.00
_cell.angle_beta   90.00
_cell.angle_gamma   90.00
#
_symmetry.space_group_name_H-M   'P 1'
#
loop_
_entity.id
_entity.type
_entity.pdbx_description
1 polymer ?
#
loop_
_entity_poly.entity_id
_entity_poly.type
_entity_poly.pdbx_seq_one_letter_code
_entity_poly.pdbx_strand_id
1 'polypeptide(L)'
;MDILIGVTLVAILLFLFKHRIWQTHPKHYKKSMKRTSSHGHHVFSKNSRYHSVSIDSSGHHCRHAEKVKGKRFLSEEAPKIPLGGCNQAHCQCKYIHHADRREPGVDRRLDYGLTHDLYGAFGEQNRRLMTRGRRSTDLQAAH
;
A
#
# COMPACT_ATOMS: atom_id res chain seq x y z
N MET A 1 1.57 63.01 25.74
CA MET A 1 1.01 61.64 25.94
C MET A 1 0.70 60.97 24.61
N ASP A 2 0.29 61.73 23.60
CA ASP A 2 -0.12 61.21 22.29
C ASP A 2 1.00 60.57 21.48
N ILE A 3 2.23 61.09 21.57
CA ILE A 3 3.40 60.50 20.90
C ILE A 3 3.76 59.13 21.51
N LEU A 4 3.63 59.00 22.84
CA LEU A 4 3.86 57.73 23.54
C LEU A 4 2.82 56.68 23.14
N ILE A 5 1.56 57.08 22.97
CA ILE A 5 0.47 56.20 22.51
C ILE A 5 0.69 55.80 21.03
N GLY A 6 1.11 56.73 20.18
CA GLY A 6 1.43 56.43 18.79
C GLY A 6 2.56 55.42 18.65
N VAL A 7 3.63 55.57 19.44
CA VAL A 7 4.78 54.65 19.42
C VAL A 7 4.41 53.26 19.92
N THR A 8 3.57 53.15 20.97
CA THR A 8 3.13 51.84 21.47
C THR A 8 2.21 51.12 20.49
N LEU A 9 1.28 51.82 19.83
CA LEU A 9 0.40 51.23 18.81
C LEU A 9 1.19 50.72 17.59
N VAL A 10 2.19 51.47 17.14
CA VAL A 10 3.07 51.03 16.03
C VAL A 10 3.90 49.82 16.44
N ALA A 11 4.43 49.79 17.67
CA ALA A 11 5.18 48.63 18.17
C ALA A 11 4.30 47.38 18.29
N ILE A 12 3.06 47.52 18.75
CA ILE A 12 2.08 46.42 18.84
C ILE A 12 1.71 45.92 17.45
N LEU A 13 1.46 46.80 16.47
CA LEU A 13 1.18 46.41 15.09
C LEU A 13 2.35 45.64 14.47
N LEU A 14 3.59 46.10 14.66
CA LEU A 14 4.79 45.40 14.18
C LEU A 14 4.95 44.03 14.87
N PHE A 15 4.65 43.94 16.16
CA PHE A 15 4.68 42.69 16.92
C PHE A 15 3.64 41.68 16.41
N LEU A 16 2.39 42.11 16.21
CA LEU A 16 1.31 41.27 15.68
C LEU A 16 1.57 40.84 14.23
N PHE A 17 2.12 41.73 13.40
CA PHE A 17 2.48 41.43 12.02
C PHE A 17 3.62 40.39 11.96
N LYS A 18 4.67 40.56 12.78
CA LYS A 18 5.76 39.58 12.90
C LYS A 18 5.28 38.25 13.48
N HIS A 19 4.37 38.26 14.44
CA HIS A 19 3.79 37.05 15.03
C HIS A 19 2.94 36.28 14.01
N ARG A 20 2.12 36.98 13.21
CA ARG A 20 1.33 36.37 12.14
C ARG A 20 2.20 35.82 11.00
N ILE A 21 3.31 36.50 10.67
CA ILE A 21 4.26 36.05 9.63
C ILE A 21 5.14 34.90 10.14
N TRP A 22 5.46 34.86 11.43
CA TRP A 22 6.24 33.75 12.02
C TRP A 22 5.42 32.49 12.27
N GLN A 23 4.10 32.58 12.39
CA GLN A 23 3.22 31.42 12.52
C GLN A 23 2.95 30.68 11.20
N THR A 24 3.27 31.27 10.04
CA THR A 24 3.07 30.66 8.72
C THR A 24 4.30 29.98 8.15
N HIS A 25 5.29 29.65 8.98
CA HIS A 25 6.31 28.68 8.60
C HIS A 25 5.88 27.29 9.08
N PRO A 26 5.09 26.53 8.30
CA PRO A 26 5.06 25.10 8.49
C PRO A 26 6.51 24.66 8.34
N LYS A 27 7.04 24.02 9.38
CA LYS A 27 8.25 23.22 9.24
C LYS A 27 7.91 22.22 8.16
N HIS A 28 8.28 22.52 6.91
CA HIS A 28 8.42 21.53 5.87
C HIS A 28 9.46 20.56 6.43
N TYR A 29 8.96 19.56 7.16
CA TYR A 29 9.67 18.36 7.48
C TYR A 29 9.94 17.73 6.12
N LYS A 30 11.07 18.15 5.53
CA LYS A 30 11.70 17.43 4.44
C LYS A 30 12.08 16.10 5.06
N LYS A 31 11.11 15.17 5.14
CA LYS A 31 11.43 13.76 5.18
C LYS A 31 12.31 13.61 3.96
N SER A 32 13.60 13.42 4.23
CA SER A 32 14.61 13.17 3.23
C SER A 32 14.08 11.99 2.42
N MET A 33 13.42 12.32 1.32
CA MET A 33 13.20 11.42 0.23
C MET A 33 14.62 11.23 -0.29
N LYS A 34 15.35 10.29 0.34
CA LYS A 34 16.43 9.59 -0.31
C LYS A 34 15.78 8.97 -1.54
N ARG A 35 15.65 9.79 -2.58
CA ARG A 35 15.63 9.37 -3.96
C ARG A 35 16.98 8.71 -4.11
N THR A 36 17.06 7.43 -3.76
CA THR A 36 18.03 6.55 -4.38
C THR A 36 17.63 6.52 -5.85
N SER A 37 18.05 7.56 -6.55
CA SER A 37 18.29 7.54 -7.98
C SER A 37 19.42 6.55 -8.20
N SER A 38 19.09 5.27 -8.16
CA SER A 38 19.94 4.24 -8.72
C SER A 38 19.00 3.28 -9.42
N HIS A 39 18.81 3.47 -10.72
CA HIS A 39 18.65 2.38 -11.69
C HIS A 39 18.06 1.09 -11.10
N GLY A 40 16.81 1.16 -10.67
CA GLY A 40 16.16 0.05 -9.99
C GLY A 40 15.59 -0.87 -11.04
N HIS A 41 16.43 -1.78 -11.57
CA HIS A 41 15.91 -3.11 -11.86
C HIS A 41 14.99 -3.46 -10.68
N HIS A 42 13.68 -3.59 -10.91
CA HIS A 42 12.83 -4.40 -10.04
C HIS A 42 13.44 -5.80 -10.17
N VAL A 43 14.54 -6.03 -9.45
CA VAL A 43 15.08 -7.34 -9.19
C VAL A 43 13.90 -8.00 -8.53
N PHE A 44 13.23 -8.86 -9.30
CA PHE A 44 12.29 -9.84 -8.80
C PHE A 44 13.01 -10.52 -7.64
N SER A 45 12.84 -9.99 -6.43
CA SER A 45 13.43 -10.57 -5.25
C SER A 45 12.71 -11.89 -5.12
N LYS A 46 13.38 -12.95 -5.56
CA LYS A 46 12.93 -14.35 -5.39
C LYS A 46 12.71 -14.69 -3.90
N ASN A 47 13.05 -13.76 -2.99
CA ASN A 47 12.99 -13.90 -1.55
C ASN A 47 11.91 -13.04 -0.88
N SER A 48 10.92 -12.50 -1.61
CA SER A 48 9.77 -11.90 -0.92
C SER A 48 8.91 -13.00 -0.31
N ARG A 49 8.53 -12.86 0.97
CA ARG A 49 7.72 -13.86 1.70
C ARG A 49 6.39 -14.18 1.00
N TYR A 50 5.89 -13.25 0.21
CA TYR A 50 4.59 -13.34 -0.46
C TYR A 50 4.72 -13.53 -1.98
N HIS A 51 5.88 -13.96 -2.47
CA HIS A 51 6.02 -14.31 -3.88
C HIS A 51 5.16 -15.54 -4.21
N SER A 52 4.65 -15.56 -5.44
CA SER A 52 3.78 -16.63 -5.91
C SER A 52 4.42 -17.38 -7.06
N VAL A 53 4.04 -18.64 -7.23
CA VAL A 53 4.49 -19.50 -8.32
C VAL A 53 3.30 -20.09 -9.05
N SER A 54 3.42 -20.27 -10.36
CA SER A 54 2.49 -21.07 -11.16
C SER A 54 3.25 -22.19 -11.84
N ILE A 55 2.56 -23.29 -12.16
CA ILE A 55 3.17 -24.37 -12.92
C ILE A 55 2.99 -24.09 -14.40
N ASP A 56 4.10 -24.13 -15.14
CA ASP A 56 4.08 -24.01 -16.59
C ASP A 56 3.31 -25.18 -17.21
N SER A 57 2.36 -24.83 -18.06
CA SER A 57 1.52 -25.75 -18.83
C SER A 57 1.59 -25.42 -20.32
N SER A 58 2.66 -24.75 -20.76
CA SER A 58 3.00 -24.58 -22.17
C SER A 58 3.98 -25.68 -22.58
N GLY A 59 3.64 -26.48 -23.61
CA GLY A 59 4.50 -27.55 -24.12
C GLY A 59 4.36 -28.91 -23.41
N HIS A 60 5.49 -29.58 -23.12
CA HIS A 60 5.54 -30.94 -22.57
C HIS A 60 5.31 -30.98 -21.05
N HIS A 61 4.08 -30.75 -20.62
CA HIS A 61 3.69 -30.84 -19.20
C HIS A 61 2.89 -32.12 -18.92
N CYS A 62 2.91 -32.58 -17.68
CA CYS A 62 2.16 -33.77 -17.31
C CYS A 62 0.66 -33.47 -17.25
N ARG A 63 -0.19 -34.49 -17.46
CA ARG A 63 -1.67 -34.36 -17.39
C ARG A 63 -2.16 -33.76 -16.07
N HIS A 64 -1.39 -33.94 -14.99
CA HIS A 64 -1.71 -33.37 -13.68
C HIS A 64 -1.47 -31.85 -13.61
N ALA A 65 -0.53 -31.32 -14.41
CA ALA A 65 -0.27 -29.88 -14.49
C ALA A 65 -1.45 -29.12 -15.12
N GLU A 66 -2.21 -29.77 -16.00
CA GLU A 66 -3.41 -29.18 -16.60
C GLU A 66 -4.49 -28.85 -15.56
N LYS A 67 -4.66 -29.70 -14.52
CA LYS A 67 -5.62 -29.47 -13.42
C LYS A 67 -5.31 -28.23 -12.57
N VAL A 68 -4.05 -27.79 -12.58
CA VAL A 68 -3.56 -26.63 -11.84
C VAL A 68 -3.21 -25.46 -12.75
N LYS A 69 -3.49 -25.57 -14.05
CA LYS A 69 -3.30 -24.49 -15.02
C LYS A 69 -4.04 -23.23 -14.60
N GLY A 70 -3.36 -22.10 -14.72
CA GLY A 70 -3.90 -20.78 -14.36
C GLY A 70 -3.97 -20.49 -12.86
N LYS A 71 -3.69 -21.47 -11.99
CA LYS A 71 -3.63 -21.26 -10.54
C LYS A 71 -2.24 -20.75 -10.13
N ARG A 72 -2.24 -19.81 -9.17
CA ARG A 72 -1.03 -19.32 -8.51
C ARG A 72 -1.05 -19.81 -7.07
N PHE A 73 0.08 -20.31 -6.62
CA PHE A 73 0.31 -20.76 -5.26
C PHE A 73 1.28 -19.79 -4.60
N LEU A 74 1.17 -19.60 -3.29
CA LEU A 74 2.30 -19.10 -2.52
C LEU A 74 3.46 -20.08 -2.67
N SER A 75 4.69 -19.59 -2.76
CA SER A 75 5.83 -20.48 -2.96
C SER A 75 5.96 -21.56 -1.89
N GLU A 76 5.54 -21.28 -0.66
CA GLU A 76 5.56 -22.24 0.46
C GLU A 76 4.45 -23.30 0.34
N GLU A 77 3.35 -22.98 -0.34
CA GLU A 77 2.16 -23.84 -0.48
C GLU A 77 2.12 -24.57 -1.83
N ALA A 78 3.09 -24.33 -2.70
CA ALA A 78 3.11 -24.87 -4.04
C ALA A 78 3.27 -26.40 -4.02
N PRO A 79 2.50 -27.15 -4.82
CA PRO A 79 2.64 -28.60 -4.89
C PRO A 79 4.01 -28.94 -5.47
N LYS A 80 4.72 -29.88 -4.84
CA LYS A 80 6.05 -30.34 -5.30
C LYS A 80 5.96 -30.90 -6.72
N ILE A 81 6.93 -30.55 -7.55
CA ILE A 81 7.14 -31.17 -8.86
C ILE A 81 8.14 -32.33 -8.66
N PRO A 82 7.85 -33.55 -9.17
CA PRO A 82 6.70 -33.96 -9.98
C PRO A 82 5.39 -33.99 -9.19
N LEU A 83 4.29 -33.57 -9.83
CA LEU A 83 2.97 -33.58 -9.22
C LEU A 83 2.56 -35.01 -8.83
N GLY A 84 1.83 -35.16 -7.73
CA GLY A 84 1.31 -36.45 -7.28
C GLY A 84 0.50 -37.13 -8.39
N GLY A 85 0.89 -38.36 -8.75
CA GLY A 85 0.29 -39.11 -9.86
C GLY A 85 0.93 -38.86 -11.24
N CYS A 86 2.05 -38.14 -11.32
CA CYS A 86 2.81 -38.02 -12.57
C CYS A 86 3.45 -39.37 -12.94
N ASN A 87 3.00 -39.95 -14.05
CA ASN A 87 3.48 -41.24 -14.60
C ASN A 87 4.52 -41.08 -15.73
N GLN A 88 5.05 -39.87 -15.90
CA GLN A 88 5.96 -39.53 -16.98
C GLN A 88 7.40 -39.86 -16.56
N ALA A 89 8.12 -40.63 -17.37
CA ALA A 89 9.50 -41.05 -17.08
C ALA A 89 10.45 -39.84 -16.89
N HIS A 90 10.24 -38.77 -17.67
CA HIS A 90 10.95 -37.50 -17.54
C HIS A 90 9.93 -36.36 -17.51
N CYS A 91 9.56 -35.91 -16.32
CA CYS A 91 8.64 -34.77 -16.13
C CYS A 91 9.36 -33.45 -16.40
N GLN A 92 8.83 -32.62 -17.31
CA GLN A 92 9.39 -31.32 -17.66
C GLN A 92 8.62 -30.12 -17.07
N CYS A 93 7.74 -30.36 -16.10
CA CYS A 93 7.01 -29.28 -15.42
C CYS A 93 7.97 -28.33 -14.71
N LYS A 94 7.71 -27.02 -14.81
CA LYS A 94 8.54 -25.97 -14.21
C LYS A 94 7.68 -25.00 -13.42
N TYR A 95 8.27 -24.39 -12.39
CA TYR A 95 7.66 -23.25 -11.73
C TYR A 95 8.00 -21.96 -12.49
N ILE A 96 6.98 -21.14 -12.69
CA ILE A 96 7.09 -19.76 -13.11
C ILE A 96 6.89 -18.91 -11.86
N HIS A 97 7.92 -18.16 -11.47
CA HIS A 97 7.86 -17.26 -10.32
C HIS A 97 7.24 -15.92 -10.73
N HIS A 98 6.36 -15.42 -9.88
CA HIS A 98 5.72 -14.12 -9.97
C HIS A 98 6.07 -13.32 -8.71
N ALA A 99 6.52 -12.09 -8.89
CA ALA A 99 6.76 -11.18 -7.77
C ALA A 99 5.45 -10.87 -7.02
N ASP A 100 5.58 -10.48 -5.75
CA ASP A 100 4.48 -9.84 -5.06
C ASP A 100 4.09 -8.57 -5.83
N ARG A 101 2.81 -8.46 -6.17
CA ARG A 101 2.24 -7.32 -6.91
C ARG A 101 2.16 -6.04 -6.07
N ARG A 102 2.47 -6.12 -4.77
CA ARG A 102 2.55 -4.95 -3.90
C ARG A 102 3.86 -4.24 -4.17
N GLU A 103 3.78 -2.99 -4.59
CA GLU A 103 4.95 -2.14 -4.68
C GLU A 103 5.51 -1.89 -3.28
N PRO A 104 6.76 -2.29 -3.00
CA PRO A 104 7.37 -2.06 -1.69
C PRO A 104 7.50 -0.56 -1.44
N GLY A 105 7.03 -0.11 -0.28
CA GLY A 105 7.07 1.31 0.10
C GLY A 105 5.89 2.15 -0.40
N VAL A 106 5.00 1.58 -1.23
CA VAL A 106 3.76 2.24 -1.66
C VAL A 106 2.59 1.63 -0.91
N ASP A 107 2.16 2.27 0.17
CA ASP A 107 0.89 1.93 0.78
C ASP A 107 -0.25 2.48 -0.08
N ARG A 108 -0.93 1.59 -0.80
CA ARG A 108 -2.11 1.91 -1.64
C ARG A 108 -3.25 2.58 -0.87
N ARG A 109 -3.19 2.63 0.46
CA ARG A 109 -4.18 3.33 1.30
C ARG A 109 -3.83 4.80 1.52
N LEU A 110 -2.56 5.19 1.33
CA LEU A 110 -2.10 6.57 1.53
C LEU A 110 -2.42 7.48 0.34
N ASP A 111 -2.60 6.92 -0.86
CA ASP A 111 -2.96 7.70 -2.05
C ASP A 111 -4.35 8.35 -1.93
N TYR A 112 -5.21 7.75 -1.10
CA TYR A 112 -6.51 8.32 -0.71
C TYR A 112 -6.42 9.19 0.56
N GLY A 113 -5.24 9.72 0.91
CA GLY A 113 -4.94 10.37 2.19
C GLY A 113 -5.79 11.61 2.53
N LEU A 114 -6.55 12.15 1.57
CA LEU A 114 -7.53 13.21 1.82
C LEU A 114 -8.91 12.70 2.26
N THR A 115 -9.15 11.39 2.24
CA THR A 115 -10.51 10.85 2.43
C THR A 115 -10.87 10.52 3.87
N HIS A 116 -9.91 10.20 4.74
CA HIS A 116 -10.25 9.79 6.11
C HIS A 116 -10.59 10.98 7.01
N ASP A 117 -9.78 12.05 6.98
CA ASP A 117 -9.98 13.20 7.87
C ASP A 117 -11.14 14.10 7.41
N LEU A 118 -11.48 14.05 6.12
CA LEU A 118 -12.67 14.70 5.56
C LEU A 118 -13.90 13.79 5.56
N TYR A 119 -13.78 12.52 5.98
CA TYR A 119 -14.91 11.61 6.01
C TYR A 119 -15.96 12.11 7.00
N GLY A 120 -17.15 12.47 6.51
CA GLY A 120 -18.24 13.03 7.31
C GLY A 120 -18.27 14.55 7.38
N ALA A 121 -17.36 15.26 6.71
CA ALA A 121 -17.40 16.73 6.61
C ALA A 121 -18.68 17.24 5.91
N PHE A 122 -19.33 16.41 5.07
CA PHE A 122 -20.60 16.72 4.40
C PHE A 122 -21.80 15.96 4.99
N GLY A 123 -21.66 15.43 6.21
CA GLY A 123 -22.73 14.74 6.93
C GLY A 123 -22.77 13.22 6.76
N GLU A 124 -21.81 12.62 6.04
CA GLU A 124 -21.68 11.17 5.97
C GLU A 124 -21.32 10.57 7.33
N GLN A 125 -22.16 9.68 7.83
CA GLN A 125 -21.90 8.95 9.06
C GLN A 125 -21.16 7.64 8.75
N ASN A 126 -20.16 7.31 9.57
CA ASN A 126 -19.50 6.02 9.50
C ASN A 126 -20.51 4.91 9.85
N ARG A 127 -20.86 4.09 8.86
CA ARG A 127 -21.81 2.99 9.02
C ARG A 127 -21.21 1.71 9.63
N ARG A 128 -19.97 1.76 10.12
CA ARG A 128 -19.35 0.66 10.86
C ARG A 128 -19.74 0.75 12.33
N LEU A 129 -20.06 -0.40 12.93
CA LEU A 129 -20.38 -0.48 14.36
C LEU A 129 -19.14 -0.23 15.24
N MET A 130 -17.97 -0.60 14.72
CA MET A 130 -16.68 -0.56 15.41
C MET A 130 -15.66 0.20 14.55
N THR A 131 -14.63 0.76 15.17
CA THR A 131 -13.53 1.48 14.49
C THR A 131 -12.87 0.65 13.39
N ARG A 132 -12.93 -0.69 13.50
CA ARG A 132 -12.53 -1.64 12.46
C ARG A 132 -13.60 -2.69 12.29
N GLY A 133 -13.82 -3.16 11.06
CA GLY A 133 -14.74 -4.27 10.78
C GLY A 133 -15.84 -3.93 9.78
N ARG A 134 -16.84 -4.81 9.67
CA ARG A 134 -17.95 -4.69 8.70
C ARG A 134 -18.88 -3.53 9.02
N ARG A 135 -19.72 -3.13 8.04
CA ARG A 135 -20.81 -2.19 8.29
C ARG A 135 -21.89 -2.86 9.13
N SER A 136 -22.64 -2.08 9.90
CA SER A 136 -23.73 -2.59 10.73
C SER A 136 -24.78 -3.35 9.90
N THR A 137 -25.08 -2.86 8.69
CA THR A 137 -26.03 -3.49 7.76
C THR A 137 -25.55 -4.82 7.18
N ASP A 138 -24.23 -5.00 7.03
CA ASP A 138 -23.65 -6.23 6.45
C ASP A 138 -23.77 -7.43 7.40
N LEU A 139 -24.10 -7.20 8.68
CA LEU A 139 -24.28 -8.24 9.69
C LEU A 139 -25.69 -8.83 9.69
N GLN A 140 -26.70 -8.11 9.18
CA GLN A 140 -28.10 -8.56 9.16
C GLN A 140 -28.42 -9.47 7.95
N ALA A 141 -27.59 -9.44 6.90
CA ALA A 141 -27.77 -10.25 5.69
C ALA A 141 -27.18 -11.68 5.79
N ALA A 142 -26.78 -12.11 6.98
CA ALA A 142 -26.12 -13.40 7.23
C ALA A 142 -27.03 -14.46 7.87
N HIS A 143 -28.35 -14.27 7.82
CA HIS A 143 -29.35 -15.20 8.38
C HIS A 143 -30.31 -15.70 7.31
#